data_AF-A0A8U1F3A2-F1
#
_entry.id   AF-A0A8U1F3A2-F1
#
_cell.length_a   1.000
_cell.length_b   1.000
_cell.length_c   1.000
_cell.angle_alpha   90.00
_cell.angle_beta   90.00
_cell.angle_gamma   90.00
#
_symmetry.space_group_name_H-M   'P 1'
#
loop_
_entity.id
_entity.type
_entity.pdbx_description
1 polymer ?
#
loop_
_entity_poly.entity_id
_entity_poly.type
_entity_poly.pdbx_seq_one_letter_code
_entity_poly.pdbx_strand_id
1 'polypeptide(L)'
;MYTLYILSGLLALVASKPCDPVGSEPGELLLSLNKNLLRSLEDEGTSPNPSVHLALRLSTHHNLGMESDHLNALKTDLHNDIESSLANSQPVVGLLALYTLALKASCYDLNTLTFTVNQRSETLLTHLKRQMELEKDHIAFSQRPLTNYYQYSLGVLALCVSGVRVNSHVSNKLIRAVEHGHIKHEASDSIDTFAMAGMALQCLKESDTQVQDAALDKALDLIKLKLLDSQRADGHMGNEFSTGLAVQALLAMGSQVQECASSMEAMRSDVRKGTYLNPMAMSQTLPALQQKSYLQVKGKECRNEDDSLVLEVREPVTVLQSHTNVALKVEVVKSHGASAVYSVDVPTGTSLVDALELLQKNNIDFTFEKETSLWGPFLSVVNGERARQTDRRYWQLSSDAVGKSTFAQLLQFAGQDWEVVPEPVGKWQSIESGSSQKVSNLLDMMYQDPQRWSYTFQTNSCMSRMRTQLQPPPARLLRAEGVPVQVFERSVYSDRYVFALNMFELGCINSTEWAVYQDWHSFLVEQFGRQVELEGIIYLRAPPQKCMERLGQRGRVEEKGVQLDYLEKLHTQHERWLIDKSTKLHFERLTRVPVLVLDASLEFEEDPKVWAKFITQVKDFFSGL
;
A
#
# COMPACT_ATOMS: atom_id res chain seq x y z
N MET A 1 -10.80 14.26 43.15
CA MET A 1 -11.82 14.86 42.26
C MET A 1 -11.44 16.31 42.08
N TYR A 2 -10.64 16.63 41.05
CA TYR A 2 -10.25 18.00 40.73
C TYR A 2 -10.83 18.34 39.37
N THR A 3 -11.85 19.18 39.36
CA THR A 3 -12.53 19.67 38.16
C THR A 3 -11.74 20.85 37.63
N LEU A 4 -11.08 20.70 36.48
CA LEU A 4 -10.35 21.76 35.80
C LEU A 4 -11.28 22.43 34.78
N TYR A 5 -11.56 23.72 34.95
CA TYR A 5 -12.27 24.53 33.96
C TYR A 5 -11.24 25.19 33.03
N ILE A 6 -11.33 24.92 31.71
CA ILE A 6 -10.53 25.61 30.70
C ILE A 6 -11.46 26.58 29.95
N LEU A 7 -11.17 27.88 30.06
CA LEU A 7 -11.74 28.93 29.21
C LEU A 7 -10.92 29.00 27.91
N SER A 8 -11.53 28.69 26.77
CA SER A 8 -10.93 28.85 25.45
C SER A 8 -11.34 30.20 24.82
N GLY A 9 -10.36 30.96 24.37
CA GLY A 9 -10.55 32.13 23.51
C GLY A 9 -10.11 31.80 22.09
N LEU A 10 -11.04 31.86 21.13
CA LEU A 10 -10.78 31.69 19.70
C LEU A 10 -10.26 32.99 19.08
N LEU A 11 -9.14 32.92 18.38
CA LEU A 11 -8.68 33.96 17.46
C LEU A 11 -8.60 33.32 16.06
N ALA A 12 -9.54 33.72 15.20
CA ALA A 12 -9.52 33.37 13.79
C ALA A 12 -8.62 34.36 13.03
N LEU A 13 -7.61 33.86 12.34
CA LEU A 13 -6.87 34.61 11.33
C LEU A 13 -7.15 33.98 9.97
N VAL A 14 -7.90 34.71 9.15
CA VAL A 14 -8.08 34.44 7.73
C VAL A 14 -6.86 35.01 7.00
N ALA A 15 -6.19 34.17 6.22
CA ALA A 15 -5.25 34.63 5.20
C ALA A 15 -5.43 33.81 3.93
N SER A 16 -6.11 34.42 2.97
CA SER A 16 -6.16 34.04 1.56
C SER A 16 -4.95 34.64 0.82
N LYS A 17 -4.28 33.90 -0.08
CA LYS A 17 -3.63 34.35 -1.34
C LYS A 17 -2.75 33.24 -1.97
N PRO A 18 -2.30 33.36 -3.24
CA PRO A 18 -3.00 32.93 -4.45
C PRO A 18 -2.25 31.80 -5.19
N CYS A 19 -2.94 31.14 -6.13
CA CYS A 19 -2.33 30.27 -7.13
C CYS A 19 -1.61 31.10 -8.20
N ASP A 20 -0.54 30.56 -8.77
CA ASP A 20 -0.09 30.71 -10.18
C ASP A 20 1.23 29.94 -10.42
N PRO A 21 1.63 29.59 -11.66
CA PRO A 21 0.82 29.26 -12.82
C PRO A 21 1.37 28.08 -13.68
N VAL A 22 0.57 27.68 -14.68
CA VAL A 22 0.88 26.90 -15.90
C VAL A 22 1.15 25.39 -15.76
N GLY A 23 0.11 24.59 -16.03
CA GLY A 23 0.19 23.17 -16.39
C GLY A 23 -1.00 22.84 -17.29
N SER A 24 -0.80 21.99 -18.30
CA SER A 24 -1.74 21.64 -19.38
C SER A 24 -3.22 21.54 -18.96
N GLU A 25 -4.12 22.00 -19.84
CA GLU A 25 -5.56 21.99 -19.56
C GLU A 25 -6.02 20.58 -19.15
N PRO A 26 -6.89 20.43 -18.13
CA PRO A 26 -7.37 19.13 -17.66
C PRO A 26 -7.91 18.22 -18.77
N GLY A 27 -8.45 18.79 -19.86
CA GLY A 27 -8.94 18.04 -21.02
C GLY A 27 -7.84 17.33 -21.81
N GLU A 28 -6.67 17.95 -21.98
CA GLU A 28 -5.55 17.40 -22.75
C GLU A 28 -4.94 16.17 -22.05
N LEU A 29 -4.84 16.23 -20.73
CA LEU A 29 -4.33 15.12 -19.91
C LEU A 29 -5.26 13.89 -19.96
N LEU A 30 -6.58 14.11 -19.89
CA LEU A 30 -7.55 13.01 -20.00
C LEU A 30 -7.58 12.40 -21.39
N LEU A 31 -7.43 13.23 -22.44
CA LEU A 31 -7.32 12.75 -23.80
C LEU A 31 -6.04 11.90 -23.98
N SER A 32 -4.91 12.32 -23.41
CA SER A 32 -3.67 11.53 -23.42
C SER A 32 -3.84 10.18 -22.73
N LEU A 33 -4.51 10.15 -21.57
CA LEU A 33 -4.77 8.89 -20.84
C LEU A 33 -5.67 7.96 -21.65
N ASN A 34 -6.72 8.49 -22.29
CA ASN A 34 -7.57 7.74 -23.23
C ASN A 34 -6.77 7.16 -24.40
N LYS A 35 -5.95 7.98 -25.06
CA LYS A 35 -5.10 7.53 -26.18
C LYS A 35 -4.12 6.44 -25.75
N ASN A 36 -3.52 6.55 -24.55
CA ASN A 36 -2.61 5.53 -24.03
C ASN A 36 -3.34 4.22 -23.71
N LEU A 37 -4.55 4.30 -23.14
CA LEU A 37 -5.37 3.12 -22.90
C LEU A 37 -5.82 2.46 -24.21
N LEU A 38 -6.21 3.24 -25.22
CA LEU A 38 -6.58 2.72 -26.54
C LEU A 38 -5.39 2.04 -27.24
N ARG A 39 -4.19 2.62 -27.16
CA ARG A 39 -2.97 2.01 -27.69
C ARG A 39 -2.63 0.67 -27.06
N SER A 40 -3.02 0.44 -25.81
CA SER A 40 -2.79 -0.87 -25.17
C SER A 40 -3.57 -2.02 -25.81
N LEU A 41 -4.53 -1.72 -26.71
CA LEU A 41 -5.22 -2.72 -27.52
C LEU A 41 -4.37 -3.23 -28.70
N GLU A 42 -3.33 -2.49 -29.09
CA GLU A 42 -2.44 -2.83 -30.22
C GLU A 42 -1.33 -3.82 -29.81
N ASP A 43 -1.14 -4.07 -28.52
CA ASP A 43 -0.07 -4.93 -27.99
C ASP A 43 -0.32 -6.40 -28.34
N GLU A 44 0.26 -6.83 -29.47
CA GLU A 44 0.19 -8.22 -29.97
C GLU A 44 0.69 -9.22 -28.91
N GLY A 45 -0.12 -10.23 -28.60
CA GLY A 45 0.23 -11.33 -27.68
C GLY A 45 -0.27 -11.18 -26.24
N THR A 46 -0.99 -10.11 -25.92
CA THR A 46 -1.68 -9.96 -24.62
C THR A 46 -3.13 -10.49 -24.69
N SER A 47 -3.57 -11.20 -23.66
CA SER A 47 -4.97 -11.67 -23.56
C SER A 47 -5.91 -10.46 -23.46
N PRO A 48 -7.06 -10.45 -24.16
CA PRO A 48 -7.89 -9.27 -24.23
C PRO A 48 -8.47 -8.90 -22.85
N ASN A 49 -8.25 -7.66 -22.43
CA ASN A 49 -8.60 -7.20 -21.09
C ASN A 49 -10.01 -6.55 -21.07
N PRO A 50 -11.00 -7.14 -20.36
CA PRO A 50 -12.36 -6.61 -20.30
C PRO A 50 -12.48 -5.32 -19.48
N SER A 51 -11.56 -5.07 -18.52
CA SER A 51 -11.56 -3.82 -17.74
C SER A 51 -11.13 -2.63 -18.59
N VAL A 52 -10.11 -2.84 -19.46
CA VAL A 52 -9.67 -1.85 -20.45
C VAL A 52 -10.84 -1.49 -21.37
N HIS A 53 -11.52 -2.50 -21.92
CA HIS A 53 -12.70 -2.29 -22.78
C HIS A 53 -13.81 -1.53 -22.04
N LEU A 54 -14.13 -1.95 -20.82
CA LEU A 54 -15.14 -1.30 -19.98
C LEU A 54 -14.83 0.18 -19.77
N ALA A 55 -13.57 0.53 -19.49
CA ALA A 55 -13.14 1.91 -19.27
C ALA A 55 -13.24 2.76 -20.54
N LEU A 56 -12.85 2.22 -21.70
CA LEU A 56 -13.00 2.88 -23.00
C LEU A 56 -14.48 3.12 -23.33
N ARG A 57 -15.35 2.12 -23.12
CA ARG A 57 -16.79 2.24 -23.32
C ARG A 57 -17.47 3.20 -22.34
N LEU A 58 -16.94 3.31 -21.13
CA LEU A 58 -17.36 4.34 -20.19
C LEU A 58 -16.79 5.71 -20.53
N SER A 59 -15.80 5.85 -21.42
CA SER A 59 -15.22 7.16 -21.76
C SER A 59 -16.20 8.10 -22.46
N THR A 60 -15.81 9.36 -22.63
CA THR A 60 -16.52 10.35 -23.46
C THR A 60 -16.02 10.37 -24.90
N HIS A 61 -14.81 9.89 -25.14
CA HIS A 61 -14.17 9.85 -26.46
C HIS A 61 -14.02 8.39 -26.88
N HIS A 62 -14.39 8.07 -28.11
CA HIS A 62 -14.38 6.70 -28.60
C HIS A 62 -13.51 6.54 -29.84
N ASN A 63 -13.02 5.30 -30.01
CA ASN A 63 -12.59 4.77 -31.30
C ASN A 63 -13.41 3.51 -31.57
N LEU A 64 -14.57 3.66 -32.18
CA LEU A 64 -15.57 2.59 -32.29
C LEU A 64 -15.07 1.40 -33.11
N GLY A 65 -14.17 1.63 -34.07
CA GLY A 65 -13.51 0.58 -34.84
C GLY A 65 -12.66 -0.33 -33.95
N MET A 66 -11.65 0.24 -33.29
CA MET A 66 -10.75 -0.51 -32.40
C MET A 66 -11.50 -1.12 -31.20
N GLU A 67 -12.47 -0.41 -30.64
CA GLU A 67 -13.32 -0.93 -29.57
C GLU A 67 -14.15 -2.14 -30.06
N SER A 68 -14.71 -2.08 -31.27
CA SER A 68 -15.46 -3.21 -31.84
C SER A 68 -14.58 -4.42 -32.09
N ASP A 69 -13.35 -4.22 -32.58
CA ASP A 69 -12.40 -5.31 -32.80
C ASP A 69 -11.98 -5.96 -31.48
N HIS A 70 -11.71 -5.15 -30.45
CA HIS A 70 -11.41 -5.66 -29.11
C HIS A 70 -12.60 -6.38 -28.46
N LEU A 71 -13.83 -5.89 -28.66
CA LEU A 71 -15.04 -6.57 -28.21
C LEU A 71 -15.18 -7.96 -28.86
N ASN A 72 -14.81 -8.08 -30.14
CA ASN A 72 -14.80 -9.38 -30.82
C ASN A 72 -13.74 -10.30 -30.21
N ALA A 73 -12.53 -9.81 -29.94
CA ALA A 73 -11.49 -10.59 -29.24
C ALA A 73 -11.93 -11.05 -27.85
N LEU A 74 -12.65 -10.21 -27.09
CA LEU A 74 -13.25 -10.61 -25.81
C LEU A 74 -14.28 -11.74 -25.98
N LYS A 75 -15.08 -11.70 -27.05
CA LYS A 75 -16.10 -12.70 -27.34
C LYS A 75 -15.57 -14.00 -27.91
N THR A 76 -14.35 -14.01 -28.45
CA THR A 76 -13.70 -15.22 -28.94
C THR A 76 -12.70 -15.74 -27.93
N ASP A 77 -11.64 -14.99 -27.67
CA ASP A 77 -10.44 -15.49 -27.02
C ASP A 77 -10.67 -15.57 -25.51
N LEU A 78 -11.11 -14.47 -24.90
CA LEU A 78 -11.44 -14.47 -23.47
C LEU A 78 -12.63 -15.38 -23.16
N HIS A 79 -13.63 -15.45 -24.04
CA HIS A 79 -14.75 -16.36 -23.88
C HIS A 79 -14.28 -17.83 -23.81
N ASN A 80 -13.40 -18.24 -24.73
CA ASN A 80 -12.82 -19.59 -24.75
C ASN A 80 -11.97 -19.86 -23.49
N ASP A 81 -11.18 -18.88 -23.04
CA ASP A 81 -10.36 -19.00 -21.83
C ASP A 81 -11.22 -19.18 -20.57
N ILE A 82 -12.32 -18.44 -20.47
CA ILE A 82 -13.31 -18.58 -19.38
C ILE A 82 -13.98 -19.95 -19.45
N GLU A 83 -14.38 -20.41 -20.64
CA GLU A 83 -15.02 -21.72 -20.82
C GLU A 83 -14.08 -22.86 -20.39
N SER A 84 -12.81 -22.79 -20.79
CA SER A 84 -11.76 -23.72 -20.38
C SER A 84 -11.55 -23.71 -18.86
N SER A 85 -11.49 -22.52 -18.26
CA SER A 85 -11.34 -22.36 -16.80
C SER A 85 -12.54 -22.95 -16.04
N LEU A 86 -13.76 -22.74 -16.54
CA LEU A 86 -14.98 -23.33 -15.97
C LEU A 86 -14.99 -24.86 -16.07
N ALA A 87 -14.58 -25.43 -17.21
CA ALA A 87 -14.46 -26.88 -17.39
C ALA A 87 -13.46 -27.49 -16.40
N ASN A 88 -12.38 -26.76 -16.09
CA ASN A 88 -11.37 -27.14 -15.11
C ASN A 88 -11.73 -26.79 -13.66
N SER A 89 -12.98 -26.38 -13.40
CA SER A 89 -13.48 -25.99 -12.05
C SER A 89 -12.65 -24.89 -11.37
N GLN A 90 -12.04 -24.00 -12.15
CA GLN A 90 -11.30 -22.85 -11.64
C GLN A 90 -12.27 -21.72 -11.24
N PRO A 91 -12.00 -20.96 -10.17
CA PRO A 91 -12.79 -19.80 -9.81
C PRO A 91 -12.63 -18.67 -10.84
N VAL A 92 -13.72 -18.27 -11.50
CA VAL A 92 -13.71 -17.26 -12.59
C VAL A 92 -14.59 -16.03 -12.32
N VAL A 93 -15.13 -15.88 -11.11
CA VAL A 93 -16.16 -14.87 -10.78
C VAL A 93 -15.76 -13.46 -11.20
N GLY A 94 -14.54 -13.02 -10.86
CA GLY A 94 -14.07 -11.68 -11.21
C GLY A 94 -13.95 -11.47 -12.71
N LEU A 95 -13.41 -12.45 -13.44
CA LEU A 95 -13.23 -12.36 -14.89
C LEU A 95 -14.58 -12.38 -15.62
N LEU A 96 -15.48 -13.28 -15.21
CA LEU A 96 -16.83 -13.39 -15.74
C LEU A 96 -17.65 -12.11 -15.50
N ALA A 97 -17.48 -11.49 -14.32
CA ALA A 97 -18.14 -10.24 -13.97
C ALA A 97 -17.62 -9.05 -14.80
N LEU A 98 -16.31 -8.90 -14.98
CA LEU A 98 -15.74 -7.87 -15.86
C LEU A 98 -16.16 -8.08 -17.32
N TYR A 99 -16.14 -9.32 -17.81
CA TYR A 99 -16.61 -9.64 -19.15
C TYR A 99 -18.08 -9.24 -19.34
N THR A 100 -18.93 -9.54 -18.35
CA THR A 100 -20.34 -9.12 -18.35
C THR A 100 -20.48 -7.59 -18.41
N LEU A 101 -19.72 -6.86 -17.59
CA LEU A 101 -19.75 -5.39 -17.60
C LEU A 101 -19.27 -4.79 -18.93
N ALA A 102 -18.22 -5.34 -19.53
CA ALA A 102 -17.68 -4.90 -20.82
C ALA A 102 -18.69 -5.09 -21.96
N LEU A 103 -19.35 -6.26 -22.02
CA LEU A 103 -20.42 -6.54 -22.98
C LEU A 103 -21.60 -5.60 -22.78
N LYS A 104 -22.03 -5.40 -21.54
CA LYS A 104 -23.15 -4.52 -21.20
C LYS A 104 -22.85 -3.06 -21.55
N ALA A 105 -21.63 -2.58 -21.29
CA ALA A 105 -21.17 -1.24 -21.65
C ALA A 105 -21.08 -1.03 -23.17
N SER A 106 -20.99 -2.11 -23.94
CA SER A 106 -21.06 -2.12 -25.40
C SER A 106 -22.48 -2.30 -25.93
N CYS A 107 -23.49 -2.24 -25.06
CA CYS A 107 -24.91 -2.48 -25.38
C CYS A 107 -25.17 -3.83 -26.07
N TYR A 108 -24.34 -4.83 -25.79
CA TYR A 108 -24.50 -6.18 -26.32
C TYR A 108 -25.62 -6.93 -25.57
N ASP A 109 -26.40 -7.75 -26.30
CA ASP A 109 -27.42 -8.60 -25.68
C ASP A 109 -26.79 -9.82 -24.99
N LEU A 110 -26.75 -9.77 -23.66
CA LEU A 110 -26.15 -10.80 -22.81
C LEU A 110 -26.86 -12.16 -22.89
N ASN A 111 -28.11 -12.21 -23.39
CA ASN A 111 -28.85 -13.47 -23.52
C ASN A 111 -28.37 -14.33 -24.70
N THR A 112 -27.62 -13.74 -25.63
CA THR A 112 -27.10 -14.46 -26.81
C THR A 112 -25.83 -15.25 -26.54
N LEU A 113 -25.16 -14.99 -25.41
CA LEU A 113 -23.92 -15.65 -25.02
C LEU A 113 -24.18 -16.82 -24.08
N THR A 114 -23.70 -17.99 -24.49
CA THR A 114 -23.79 -19.24 -23.74
C THR A 114 -22.41 -19.85 -23.57
N PHE A 115 -22.14 -20.42 -22.40
CA PHE A 115 -20.98 -21.28 -22.21
C PHE A 115 -21.43 -22.74 -22.20
N THR A 116 -20.62 -23.62 -22.78
CA THR A 116 -20.86 -25.05 -22.80
C THR A 116 -19.86 -25.75 -21.89
N VAL A 117 -20.28 -26.05 -20.67
CA VAL A 117 -19.44 -26.69 -19.65
C VAL A 117 -19.99 -28.08 -19.35
N ASN A 118 -19.18 -29.13 -19.52
CA ASN A 118 -19.57 -30.53 -19.25
C ASN A 118 -20.90 -30.93 -19.94
N GLN A 119 -21.03 -30.60 -21.24
CA GLN A 119 -22.21 -30.89 -22.07
C GLN A 119 -23.51 -30.18 -21.66
N ARG A 120 -23.43 -29.16 -20.79
CA ARG A 120 -24.55 -28.27 -20.47
C ARG A 120 -24.25 -26.88 -20.98
N SER A 121 -25.18 -26.34 -21.77
CA SER A 121 -25.13 -24.97 -22.26
C SER A 121 -26.00 -24.09 -21.37
N GLU A 122 -25.41 -23.10 -20.72
CA GLU A 122 -26.14 -22.11 -19.92
C GLU A 122 -25.72 -20.69 -20.35
N THR A 123 -26.62 -19.72 -20.17
CA THR A 123 -26.29 -18.32 -20.49
C THR A 123 -25.20 -17.77 -19.57
N LEU A 124 -24.47 -16.76 -20.04
CA LEU A 124 -23.46 -16.02 -19.26
C LEU A 124 -23.98 -15.63 -17.86
N LEU A 125 -25.17 -15.03 -17.80
CA LEU A 125 -25.75 -14.57 -16.53
C LEU A 125 -26.18 -15.73 -15.62
N THR A 126 -26.64 -16.86 -16.19
CA THR A 126 -26.93 -18.07 -15.42
C THR A 126 -25.65 -18.65 -14.79
N HIS A 127 -24.56 -18.72 -15.56
CA HIS A 127 -23.27 -19.15 -15.04
C HIS A 127 -22.77 -18.22 -13.92
N LEU A 128 -22.85 -16.90 -14.10
CA LEU A 128 -22.43 -15.95 -13.08
C LEU A 128 -23.23 -16.10 -11.78
N LYS A 129 -24.56 -16.28 -11.86
CA LYS A 129 -25.38 -16.59 -10.68
C LYS A 129 -24.89 -17.85 -9.96
N ARG A 130 -24.65 -18.93 -10.70
CA ARG A 130 -24.19 -20.19 -10.14
C ARG A 130 -22.83 -20.06 -9.45
N GLN A 131 -21.90 -19.34 -10.06
CA GLN A 131 -20.59 -19.07 -9.44
C GLN A 131 -20.72 -18.24 -8.15
N MET A 132 -21.63 -17.27 -8.11
CA MET A 132 -21.92 -16.50 -6.89
C MET A 132 -22.53 -17.36 -5.77
N GLU A 133 -23.35 -18.37 -6.10
CA GLU A 133 -23.85 -19.34 -5.12
C GLU A 133 -22.72 -20.21 -4.56
N LEU A 134 -21.77 -20.67 -5.40
CA LEU A 134 -20.60 -21.42 -4.94
C LEU A 134 -19.72 -20.61 -3.99
N GLU A 135 -19.48 -19.34 -4.32
CA GLU A 135 -18.78 -18.41 -3.44
C GLU A 135 -19.49 -18.25 -2.08
N LYS A 136 -20.82 -18.07 -2.09
CA LYS A 136 -21.62 -17.96 -0.87
C LYS A 136 -21.51 -19.22 -0.01
N ASP A 137 -21.61 -20.40 -0.61
CA ASP A 137 -21.52 -21.67 0.11
C ASP A 137 -20.14 -21.85 0.73
N HIS A 138 -19.09 -21.44 0.01
CA HIS A 138 -17.74 -21.45 0.54
C HIS A 138 -17.56 -20.45 1.71
N ILE A 139 -18.19 -19.27 1.66
CA ILE A 139 -18.22 -18.33 2.79
C ILE A 139 -18.90 -18.97 4.01
N ALA A 140 -20.00 -19.71 3.82
CA ALA A 140 -20.68 -20.38 4.92
C ALA A 140 -19.80 -21.44 5.61
N PHE A 141 -18.98 -22.16 4.83
CA PHE A 141 -18.10 -23.21 5.33
C PHE A 141 -16.79 -22.67 5.93
N SER A 142 -16.15 -21.71 5.26
CA SER A 142 -14.78 -21.28 5.57
C SER A 142 -14.67 -19.84 6.10
N GLN A 143 -15.80 -19.14 6.27
CA GLN A 143 -15.89 -17.70 6.60
C GLN A 143 -15.25 -16.77 5.55
N ARG A 144 -15.02 -17.28 4.34
CA ARG A 144 -14.39 -16.54 3.23
C ARG A 144 -14.84 -17.02 1.84
N PRO A 145 -14.84 -16.16 0.82
CA PRO A 145 -15.08 -16.56 -0.57
C PRO A 145 -13.98 -17.52 -1.07
N LEU A 146 -14.29 -18.29 -2.12
CA LEU A 146 -13.35 -19.07 -2.93
C LEU A 146 -12.27 -18.15 -3.53
N THR A 147 -12.69 -16.97 -4.00
CA THR A 147 -11.79 -15.95 -4.53
C THR A 147 -11.38 -14.94 -3.45
N ASN A 148 -11.96 -13.75 -3.48
CA ASN A 148 -11.80 -12.69 -2.50
C ASN A 148 -13.06 -11.80 -2.51
N TYR A 149 -13.23 -10.94 -1.50
CA TYR A 149 -14.42 -10.10 -1.42
C TYR A 149 -14.49 -9.03 -2.52
N TYR A 150 -13.37 -8.71 -3.19
CA TYR A 150 -13.37 -7.82 -4.36
C TYR A 150 -14.09 -8.48 -5.54
N GLN A 151 -13.71 -9.71 -5.91
CA GLN A 151 -14.36 -10.47 -6.98
C GLN A 151 -15.81 -10.81 -6.64
N TYR A 152 -16.08 -11.15 -5.38
CA TYR A 152 -17.45 -11.35 -4.89
C TYR A 152 -18.32 -10.11 -5.11
N SER A 153 -17.81 -8.93 -4.72
CA SER A 153 -18.50 -7.65 -4.90
C SER A 153 -18.71 -7.32 -6.38
N LEU A 154 -17.70 -7.58 -7.21
CA LEU A 154 -17.77 -7.37 -8.65
C LEU A 154 -18.83 -8.26 -9.32
N GLY A 155 -18.97 -9.52 -8.88
CA GLY A 155 -20.04 -10.42 -9.34
C GLY A 155 -21.43 -9.95 -8.95
N VAL A 156 -21.61 -9.44 -7.72
CA VAL A 156 -22.87 -8.80 -7.28
C VAL A 156 -23.19 -7.58 -8.15
N LEU A 157 -22.19 -6.71 -8.38
CA LEU A 157 -22.35 -5.52 -9.21
C LEU A 157 -22.76 -5.87 -10.65
N ALA A 158 -22.06 -6.82 -11.28
CA ALA A 158 -22.32 -7.23 -12.66
C ALA A 158 -23.73 -7.80 -12.85
N LEU A 159 -24.20 -8.64 -11.91
CA LEU A 159 -25.58 -9.14 -11.94
C LEU A 159 -26.58 -7.99 -11.79
N CYS A 160 -26.39 -7.12 -10.81
CA CYS A 160 -27.31 -6.01 -10.54
C CYS A 160 -27.41 -5.02 -11.72
N VAL A 161 -26.26 -4.59 -12.26
CA VAL A 161 -26.17 -3.70 -13.43
C VAL A 161 -26.82 -4.32 -14.67
N SER A 162 -26.81 -5.65 -14.78
CA SER A 162 -27.45 -6.39 -15.86
C SER A 162 -28.97 -6.56 -15.70
N GLY A 163 -29.58 -5.95 -14.66
CA GLY A 163 -31.01 -6.07 -14.36
C GLY A 163 -31.40 -7.43 -13.77
N VAL A 164 -30.42 -8.18 -13.26
CA VAL A 164 -30.63 -9.51 -12.70
C VAL A 164 -30.79 -9.41 -11.19
N ARG A 165 -31.89 -9.95 -10.66
CA ARG A 165 -32.09 -10.04 -9.21
C ARG A 165 -31.02 -10.93 -8.57
N VAL A 166 -30.27 -10.36 -7.64
CA VAL A 166 -29.27 -11.07 -6.83
C VAL A 166 -29.97 -11.79 -5.66
N ASN A 167 -29.56 -13.01 -5.35
CA ASN A 167 -30.07 -13.75 -4.20
C ASN A 167 -29.79 -12.99 -2.89
N SER A 168 -30.79 -12.83 -2.03
CA SER A 168 -30.66 -12.10 -0.77
C SER A 168 -29.60 -12.71 0.16
N HIS A 169 -29.38 -14.03 0.10
CA HIS A 169 -28.33 -14.67 0.88
C HIS A 169 -26.93 -14.30 0.38
N VAL A 170 -26.77 -14.07 -0.93
CA VAL A 170 -25.50 -13.63 -1.53
C VAL A 170 -25.22 -12.19 -1.11
N SER A 171 -26.17 -11.28 -1.27
CA SER A 171 -26.00 -9.88 -0.84
C SER A 171 -25.78 -9.75 0.68
N ASN A 172 -26.49 -10.54 1.50
CA ASN A 172 -26.32 -10.55 2.95
C ASN A 172 -24.93 -11.01 3.41
N LYS A 173 -24.25 -11.89 2.66
CA LYS A 173 -22.86 -12.25 2.99
C LYS A 173 -21.92 -11.05 2.79
N LEU A 174 -22.14 -10.24 1.76
CA LEU A 174 -21.35 -9.03 1.52
C LEU A 174 -21.62 -7.97 2.59
N ILE A 175 -22.89 -7.70 2.92
CA ILE A 175 -23.28 -6.76 3.99
C ILE A 175 -22.60 -7.14 5.31
N ARG A 176 -22.68 -8.41 5.72
CA ARG A 176 -22.03 -8.90 6.95
C ARG A 176 -20.51 -8.81 6.90
N ALA A 177 -19.89 -9.03 5.74
CA ALA A 177 -18.45 -8.91 5.59
C ALA A 177 -17.96 -7.47 5.83
N VAL A 178 -18.75 -6.48 5.40
CA VAL A 178 -18.52 -5.05 5.68
C VAL A 178 -18.69 -4.77 7.18
N GLU A 179 -19.82 -5.15 7.76
CA GLU A 179 -20.15 -4.85 9.17
C GLU A 179 -19.19 -5.50 10.17
N HIS A 180 -18.72 -6.72 9.90
CA HIS A 180 -17.84 -7.46 10.80
C HIS A 180 -16.35 -7.23 10.50
N GLY A 181 -16.01 -6.31 9.59
CA GLY A 181 -14.63 -5.96 9.28
C GLY A 181 -13.83 -7.11 8.66
N HIS A 182 -14.47 -7.94 7.83
CA HIS A 182 -13.83 -9.03 7.08
C HIS A 182 -13.12 -8.56 5.80
N ILE A 183 -13.33 -7.31 5.38
CA ILE A 183 -12.70 -6.70 4.21
C ILE A 183 -11.30 -6.19 4.61
N LYS A 184 -10.36 -7.11 4.71
CA LYS A 184 -8.97 -6.82 5.10
C LYS A 184 -7.97 -7.53 4.21
N HIS A 185 -6.84 -6.88 3.99
CA HIS A 185 -5.61 -7.46 3.48
C HIS A 185 -4.57 -7.44 4.61
N GLU A 186 -4.14 -8.62 5.06
CA GLU A 186 -3.34 -8.79 6.28
C GLU A 186 -4.00 -8.09 7.49
N ALA A 187 -3.34 -7.10 8.09
CA ALA A 187 -3.85 -6.31 9.22
C ALA A 187 -4.58 -5.02 8.78
N SER A 188 -4.58 -4.70 7.48
CA SER A 188 -5.07 -3.42 6.93
C SER A 188 -6.40 -3.58 6.19
N ASP A 189 -7.19 -2.51 6.14
CA ASP A 189 -8.44 -2.45 5.38
C ASP A 189 -8.15 -2.37 3.87
N SER A 190 -8.86 -3.18 3.05
CA SER A 190 -8.67 -3.19 1.59
C SER A 190 -9.59 -2.16 0.92
N ILE A 191 -9.02 -1.01 0.54
CA ILE A 191 -9.77 0.12 -0.06
C ILE A 191 -10.41 -0.26 -1.39
N ASP A 192 -9.71 -1.00 -2.25
CA ASP A 192 -10.24 -1.52 -3.52
C ASP A 192 -11.49 -2.39 -3.30
N THR A 193 -11.46 -3.24 -2.27
CA THR A 193 -12.57 -4.13 -1.95
C THR A 193 -13.75 -3.36 -1.37
N PHE A 194 -13.50 -2.39 -0.49
CA PHE A 194 -14.55 -1.49 0.01
C PHE A 194 -15.21 -0.69 -1.12
N ALA A 195 -14.42 -0.16 -2.05
CA ALA A 195 -14.91 0.58 -3.20
C ALA A 195 -15.83 -0.29 -4.08
N MET A 196 -15.38 -1.50 -4.42
CA MET A 196 -16.18 -2.43 -5.21
C MET A 196 -17.46 -2.86 -4.49
N ALA A 197 -17.38 -3.13 -3.18
CA ALA A 197 -18.54 -3.44 -2.35
C ALA A 197 -19.54 -2.27 -2.31
N GLY A 198 -19.05 -1.04 -2.21
CA GLY A 198 -19.88 0.17 -2.22
C GLY A 198 -20.70 0.30 -3.50
N MET A 199 -20.04 0.18 -4.67
CA MET A 199 -20.75 0.21 -5.96
C MET A 199 -21.78 -0.92 -6.09
N ALA A 200 -21.44 -2.14 -5.64
CA ALA A 200 -22.32 -3.29 -5.71
C ALA A 200 -23.56 -3.13 -4.83
N LEU A 201 -23.38 -2.75 -3.56
CA LEU A 201 -24.46 -2.56 -2.59
C LEU A 201 -25.34 -1.35 -2.96
N GLN A 202 -24.73 -0.28 -3.49
CA GLN A 202 -25.46 0.87 -4.00
C GLN A 202 -26.35 0.49 -5.19
N CYS A 203 -25.86 -0.35 -6.12
CA CYS A 203 -26.68 -0.88 -7.20
C CYS A 203 -27.91 -1.63 -6.68
N LEU A 204 -27.73 -2.47 -5.66
CA LEU A 204 -28.83 -3.24 -5.06
C LEU A 204 -29.88 -2.30 -4.44
N LYS A 205 -29.43 -1.28 -3.70
CA LYS A 205 -30.30 -0.26 -3.09
C LYS A 205 -31.16 0.46 -4.14
N GLU A 206 -30.59 0.79 -5.30
CA GLU A 206 -31.33 1.44 -6.39
C GLU A 206 -32.28 0.50 -7.14
N SER A 207 -32.08 -0.82 -7.04
CA SER A 207 -32.85 -1.82 -7.79
C SER A 207 -33.99 -2.41 -6.97
N ASP A 208 -33.88 -2.45 -5.64
CA ASP A 208 -34.89 -2.98 -4.73
C ASP A 208 -35.70 -1.84 -4.09
N THR A 209 -36.67 -1.31 -4.84
CA THR A 209 -37.50 -0.14 -4.43
C THR A 209 -38.54 -0.44 -3.35
N GLN A 210 -38.65 -1.70 -2.88
CA GLN A 210 -39.78 -2.13 -2.02
C GLN A 210 -39.41 -2.39 -0.55
N VAL A 211 -38.13 -2.41 -0.17
CA VAL A 211 -37.71 -2.64 1.23
C VAL A 211 -36.55 -1.73 1.60
N GLN A 212 -36.78 -0.83 2.57
CA GLN A 212 -35.71 -0.11 3.26
C GLN A 212 -34.96 -1.09 4.16
N ASP A 213 -33.83 -1.61 3.67
CA ASP A 213 -32.97 -2.51 4.45
C ASP A 213 -31.96 -1.68 5.27
N ALA A 214 -32.25 -1.51 6.56
CA ALA A 214 -31.39 -0.75 7.47
C ALA A 214 -29.96 -1.31 7.57
N ALA A 215 -29.76 -2.62 7.32
CA ALA A 215 -28.42 -3.21 7.32
C ALA A 215 -27.62 -2.81 6.06
N LEU A 216 -28.31 -2.72 4.92
CA LEU A 216 -27.72 -2.24 3.67
C LEU A 216 -27.28 -0.77 3.78
N ASP A 217 -28.15 0.08 4.34
CA ASP A 217 -27.84 1.50 4.55
C ASP A 217 -26.63 1.67 5.47
N LYS A 218 -26.62 0.96 6.60
CA LYS A 218 -25.49 0.98 7.55
C LYS A 218 -24.19 0.48 6.92
N ALA A 219 -24.25 -0.54 6.06
CA ALA A 219 -23.07 -1.02 5.35
C ALA A 219 -22.54 0.03 4.36
N LEU A 220 -23.41 0.72 3.62
CA LEU A 220 -23.01 1.81 2.72
C LEU A 220 -22.39 2.98 3.48
N ASP A 221 -22.96 3.38 4.61
CA ASP A 221 -22.40 4.43 5.47
C ASP A 221 -21.01 4.05 5.98
N LEU A 222 -20.84 2.81 6.43
CA LEU A 222 -19.54 2.30 6.89
C LEU A 222 -18.52 2.25 5.74
N ILE A 223 -18.91 1.85 4.53
CA ILE A 223 -18.03 1.87 3.36
C ILE A 223 -17.61 3.30 3.05
N LYS A 224 -18.56 4.24 2.98
CA LYS A 224 -18.26 5.65 2.69
C LYS A 224 -17.28 6.22 3.71
N LEU A 225 -17.50 5.94 5.00
CA LEU A 225 -16.57 6.32 6.07
C LEU A 225 -15.18 5.73 5.85
N LYS A 226 -15.08 4.42 5.60
CA LYS A 226 -13.80 3.73 5.38
C LYS A 226 -13.02 4.26 4.18
N LEU A 227 -13.70 4.61 3.09
CA LEU A 227 -13.06 5.19 1.91
C LEU A 227 -12.53 6.59 2.20
N LEU A 228 -13.33 7.46 2.83
CA LEU A 228 -12.91 8.81 3.18
C LEU A 228 -11.78 8.82 4.23
N ASP A 229 -11.86 7.96 5.25
CA ASP A 229 -10.83 7.81 6.28
C ASP A 229 -9.50 7.27 5.71
N SER A 230 -9.53 6.64 4.53
CA SER A 230 -8.33 6.15 3.85
C SER A 230 -7.59 7.22 3.05
N GLN A 231 -8.12 8.45 2.98
CA GLN A 231 -7.49 9.55 2.25
C GLN A 231 -6.18 10.00 2.94
N ARG A 232 -5.08 9.82 2.21
CA ARG A 232 -3.74 10.29 2.54
C ARG A 232 -3.62 11.80 2.27
N ALA A 233 -2.60 12.43 2.85
CA ALA A 233 -2.36 13.87 2.65
C ALA A 233 -1.99 14.28 1.23
N ASP A 234 -1.47 13.37 0.42
CA ASP A 234 -1.25 13.60 -1.00
C ASP A 234 -2.56 13.53 -1.82
N GLY A 235 -3.70 13.27 -1.17
CA GLY A 235 -5.02 13.19 -1.75
C GLY A 235 -5.44 11.77 -2.13
N HIS A 236 -4.53 10.80 -2.15
CA HIS A 236 -4.86 9.42 -2.53
C HIS A 236 -5.69 8.70 -1.46
N MET A 237 -6.72 7.95 -1.85
CA MET A 237 -7.46 7.05 -0.95
C MET A 237 -6.84 5.65 -0.99
N GLY A 238 -6.23 5.24 0.12
CA GLY A 238 -5.40 4.04 0.20
C GLY A 238 -4.02 4.26 -0.43
N ASN A 239 -3.93 4.07 -1.75
CA ASN A 239 -2.72 4.33 -2.52
C ASN A 239 -3.07 4.87 -3.92
N GLU A 240 -2.04 5.15 -4.70
CA GLU A 240 -2.08 5.72 -6.05
C GLU A 240 -2.99 4.89 -6.99
N PHE A 241 -3.04 3.57 -6.81
CA PHE A 241 -3.80 2.62 -7.64
C PHE A 241 -5.22 2.35 -7.11
N SER A 242 -5.45 2.43 -5.80
CA SER A 242 -6.78 2.23 -5.19
C SER A 242 -7.69 3.47 -5.31
N THR A 243 -7.09 4.64 -5.47
CA THR A 243 -7.81 5.93 -5.46
C THR A 243 -8.87 6.03 -6.56
N GLY A 244 -8.59 5.50 -7.76
CA GLY A 244 -9.53 5.50 -8.89
C GLY A 244 -10.84 4.83 -8.52
N LEU A 245 -10.79 3.58 -8.03
CA LEU A 245 -11.99 2.85 -7.62
C LEU A 245 -12.71 3.52 -6.44
N ALA A 246 -11.97 4.04 -5.46
CA ALA A 246 -12.56 4.74 -4.31
C ALA A 246 -13.38 5.96 -4.75
N VAL A 247 -12.86 6.78 -5.68
CA VAL A 247 -13.60 7.91 -6.26
C VAL A 247 -14.84 7.43 -7.02
N GLN A 248 -14.73 6.38 -7.84
CA GLN A 248 -15.90 5.80 -8.54
C GLN A 248 -17.00 5.38 -7.56
N ALA A 249 -16.62 4.72 -6.45
CA ALA A 249 -17.55 4.27 -5.44
C ALA A 249 -18.22 5.42 -4.70
N LEU A 250 -17.47 6.46 -4.31
CA LEU A 250 -18.03 7.64 -3.64
C LEU A 250 -19.04 8.37 -4.54
N LEU A 251 -18.72 8.53 -5.83
CA LEU A 251 -19.63 9.12 -6.81
C LEU A 251 -20.88 8.25 -7.01
N ALA A 252 -20.73 6.93 -7.10
CA ALA A 252 -21.85 6.00 -7.20
C ALA A 252 -22.78 6.09 -5.97
N MET A 253 -22.21 6.22 -4.77
CA MET A 253 -22.95 6.39 -3.51
C MET A 253 -23.48 7.82 -3.27
N GLY A 254 -23.44 8.69 -4.30
CA GLY A 254 -24.06 10.02 -4.28
C GLY A 254 -23.22 11.13 -3.62
N SER A 255 -21.92 10.91 -3.42
CA SER A 255 -21.00 11.97 -2.94
C SER A 255 -20.81 13.03 -4.03
N GLN A 256 -20.66 14.29 -3.62
CA GLN A 256 -20.42 15.37 -4.58
C GLN A 256 -19.01 15.30 -5.16
N VAL A 257 -18.83 15.75 -6.40
CA VAL A 257 -17.51 15.77 -7.07
C VAL A 257 -16.50 16.60 -6.26
N GLN A 258 -16.96 17.66 -5.57
CA GLN A 258 -16.12 18.47 -4.69
C GLN A 258 -15.51 17.68 -3.53
N GLU A 259 -16.23 16.67 -2.98
CA GLU A 259 -15.71 15.80 -1.91
C GLU A 259 -14.51 14.97 -2.41
N CYS A 260 -14.46 14.68 -3.71
CA CYS A 260 -13.39 13.91 -4.35
C CYS A 260 -12.30 14.79 -5.00
N ALA A 261 -12.38 16.11 -4.90
CA ALA A 261 -11.55 17.03 -5.69
C ALA A 261 -10.04 16.85 -5.43
N SER A 262 -9.65 16.69 -4.17
CA SER A 262 -8.24 16.44 -3.79
C SER A 262 -7.72 15.12 -4.36
N SER A 263 -8.50 14.04 -4.24
CA SER A 263 -8.17 12.73 -4.80
C SER A 263 -8.08 12.74 -6.32
N MET A 264 -8.98 13.46 -6.99
CA MET A 264 -8.91 13.62 -8.43
C MET A 264 -7.68 14.40 -8.88
N GLU A 265 -7.25 15.43 -8.13
CA GLU A 265 -6.02 16.15 -8.45
C GLU A 265 -4.76 15.32 -8.19
N ALA A 266 -4.76 14.51 -7.12
CA ALA A 266 -3.69 13.55 -6.84
C ALA A 266 -3.49 12.58 -8.02
N MET A 267 -4.58 11.99 -8.50
CA MET A 267 -4.57 11.12 -9.70
C MET A 267 -4.08 11.88 -10.94
N ARG A 268 -4.51 13.13 -11.17
CA ARG A 268 -3.99 13.93 -12.31
C ARG A 268 -2.50 14.17 -12.20
N SER A 269 -2.00 14.49 -11.01
CA SER A 269 -0.56 14.62 -10.75
C SER A 269 0.19 13.33 -11.12
N ASP A 270 -0.34 12.17 -10.76
CA ASP A 270 0.30 10.88 -11.04
C ASP A 270 0.20 10.45 -12.50
N VAL A 271 -0.86 10.85 -13.21
CA VAL A 271 -0.90 10.77 -14.69
C VAL A 271 0.22 11.60 -15.29
N ARG A 272 0.48 12.84 -14.82
CA ARG A 272 1.58 13.70 -15.32
C ARG A 272 2.95 13.08 -15.09
N LYS A 273 3.13 12.35 -13.99
CA LYS A 273 4.39 11.63 -13.66
C LYS A 273 4.56 10.33 -14.44
N GLY A 274 3.52 9.86 -15.13
CA GLY A 274 3.53 8.55 -15.78
C GLY A 274 3.42 7.38 -14.80
N THR A 275 2.78 7.55 -13.64
CA THR A 275 2.61 6.48 -12.64
C THR A 275 1.75 5.32 -13.19
N TYR A 276 0.72 5.63 -13.98
CA TYR A 276 -0.22 4.64 -14.52
C TYR A 276 0.25 4.11 -15.89
N LEU A 277 1.33 3.33 -15.90
CA LEU A 277 1.80 2.65 -17.13
C LEU A 277 1.01 1.37 -17.43
N ASN A 278 0.48 0.71 -16.41
CA ASN A 278 -0.24 -0.54 -16.55
C ASN A 278 -1.67 -0.29 -17.12
N PRO A 279 -2.10 -0.96 -18.20
CA PRO A 279 -3.44 -0.82 -18.79
C PRO A 279 -4.58 -1.06 -17.80
N MET A 280 -4.42 -2.01 -16.87
CA MET A 280 -5.41 -2.28 -15.83
C MET A 280 -5.54 -1.08 -14.87
N ALA A 281 -4.43 -0.53 -14.40
CA ALA A 281 -4.42 0.64 -13.53
C ALA A 281 -5.05 1.86 -14.22
N MET A 282 -4.70 2.09 -15.49
CA MET A 282 -5.33 3.14 -16.31
C MET A 282 -6.85 2.93 -16.42
N SER A 283 -7.30 1.70 -16.66
CA SER A 283 -8.73 1.37 -16.81
C SER A 283 -9.56 1.62 -15.54
N GLN A 284 -8.94 1.55 -14.36
CA GLN A 284 -9.61 1.83 -13.08
C GLN A 284 -9.54 3.32 -12.70
N THR A 285 -8.57 4.05 -13.23
CA THR A 285 -8.35 5.47 -12.95
C THR A 285 -9.14 6.37 -13.89
N LEU A 286 -9.22 6.01 -15.18
CA LEU A 286 -9.83 6.83 -16.22
C LEU A 286 -11.32 7.16 -15.96
N PRO A 287 -12.21 6.19 -15.62
CA PRO A 287 -13.61 6.50 -15.36
C PRO A 287 -13.75 7.50 -14.20
N ALA A 288 -12.97 7.33 -13.13
CA ALA A 288 -13.00 8.21 -11.97
C ALA A 288 -12.67 9.66 -12.35
N LEU A 289 -11.60 9.86 -13.13
CA LEU A 289 -11.18 11.18 -13.60
C LEU A 289 -12.20 11.85 -14.53
N GLN A 290 -13.00 11.04 -15.24
CA GLN A 290 -14.13 11.50 -16.05
C GLN A 290 -15.45 11.58 -15.26
N GLN A 291 -15.40 11.42 -13.93
CA GLN A 291 -16.57 11.48 -13.02
C GLN A 291 -17.61 10.39 -13.33
N LYS A 292 -17.13 9.22 -13.73
CA LYS A 292 -17.92 8.04 -14.09
C LYS A 292 -17.62 6.89 -13.16
N SER A 293 -18.54 5.93 -13.09
CA SER A 293 -18.39 4.73 -12.28
C SER A 293 -18.96 3.51 -13.00
N TYR A 294 -18.54 2.31 -12.59
CA TYR A 294 -19.10 1.07 -13.11
C TYR A 294 -20.62 0.94 -12.92
N LEU A 295 -21.21 1.65 -11.96
CA LEU A 295 -22.66 1.66 -11.75
C LEU A 295 -23.42 2.28 -12.95
N GLN A 296 -22.82 3.25 -13.65
CA GLN A 296 -23.44 3.91 -14.80
C GLN A 296 -23.67 2.98 -15.99
N VAL A 297 -23.00 1.82 -16.04
CA VAL A 297 -23.25 0.78 -17.04
C VAL A 297 -24.71 0.32 -17.04
N LYS A 298 -25.43 0.42 -15.90
CA LYS A 298 -26.84 0.03 -15.78
C LYS A 298 -27.75 0.81 -16.74
N GLY A 299 -27.46 2.09 -16.95
CA GLY A 299 -28.23 2.99 -17.81
C GLY A 299 -27.50 3.43 -19.08
N LYS A 300 -26.38 2.77 -19.44
CA LYS A 300 -25.60 3.14 -20.64
C LYS A 300 -26.42 2.92 -21.91
N GLU A 301 -26.53 3.96 -22.72
CA GLU A 301 -27.01 3.88 -24.10
C GLU A 301 -25.81 4.03 -25.08
N CYS A 302 -25.86 3.32 -26.21
CA CYS A 302 -24.84 3.38 -27.26
C CYS A 302 -25.48 4.00 -28.51
N ARG A 303 -25.81 5.30 -28.41
CA ARG A 303 -26.46 6.08 -29.47
C ARG A 303 -25.67 7.36 -29.69
N ASN A 304 -25.44 7.73 -30.95
CA ASN A 304 -24.77 8.97 -31.34
C ASN A 304 -23.41 9.18 -30.62
N GLU A 305 -22.61 8.12 -30.54
CA GLU A 305 -21.31 8.17 -29.85
C GLU A 305 -20.28 8.92 -30.70
N ASP A 306 -19.47 9.74 -30.02
CA ASP A 306 -18.46 10.58 -30.66
C ASP A 306 -17.16 9.80 -30.88
N ASP A 307 -16.86 9.54 -32.15
CA ASP A 307 -15.67 8.79 -32.61
C ASP A 307 -14.44 9.71 -32.72
N SER A 308 -14.16 10.46 -31.65
CA SER A 308 -13.16 11.53 -31.61
C SER A 308 -11.76 11.09 -31.16
N LEU A 309 -11.58 9.83 -30.76
CA LEU A 309 -10.31 9.32 -30.25
C LEU A 309 -9.40 8.82 -31.39
N VAL A 310 -8.68 9.75 -32.01
CA VAL A 310 -7.72 9.46 -33.09
C VAL A 310 -6.31 9.24 -32.53
N LEU A 311 -5.69 8.11 -32.89
CA LEU A 311 -4.30 7.82 -32.57
C LEU A 311 -3.37 8.46 -33.59
N GLU A 312 -2.41 9.25 -33.10
CA GLU A 312 -1.32 9.75 -33.92
C GLU A 312 -0.27 8.66 -34.16
N VAL A 313 0.27 8.61 -35.37
CA VAL A 313 1.37 7.72 -35.76
C VAL A 313 2.59 8.03 -34.90
N ARG A 314 3.08 7.04 -34.16
CA ARG A 314 4.33 7.19 -33.39
C ARG A 314 5.52 7.16 -34.34
N GLU A 315 6.34 8.20 -34.30
CA GLU A 315 7.72 8.09 -34.81
C GLU A 315 8.49 7.11 -33.90
N PRO A 316 9.34 6.23 -34.47
CA PRO A 316 10.10 5.27 -33.68
C PRO A 316 11.05 6.00 -32.73
N VAL A 317 10.70 6.04 -31.44
CA VAL A 317 11.57 6.59 -30.40
C VAL A 317 12.78 5.67 -30.28
N THR A 318 13.96 6.17 -30.66
CA THR A 318 15.22 5.47 -30.41
C THR A 318 15.53 5.60 -28.93
N VAL A 319 15.17 4.58 -28.14
CA VAL A 319 15.54 4.52 -26.72
C VAL A 319 17.06 4.39 -26.66
N LEU A 320 17.75 5.46 -26.25
CA LEU A 320 19.16 5.40 -25.89
C LEU A 320 19.27 4.46 -24.69
N GLN A 321 19.75 3.24 -24.94
CA GLN A 321 20.03 2.29 -23.86
C GLN A 321 21.05 2.92 -22.92
N SER A 322 20.68 3.07 -21.65
CA SER A 322 21.65 3.43 -20.63
C SER A 322 22.71 2.35 -20.55
N HIS A 323 23.99 2.73 -20.67
CA HIS A 323 25.12 1.81 -20.51
C HIS A 323 25.47 1.54 -19.03
N THR A 324 24.70 2.09 -18.09
CA THR A 324 24.94 1.88 -16.66
C THR A 324 24.24 0.62 -16.17
N ASN A 325 25.01 -0.39 -15.79
CA ASN A 325 24.51 -1.56 -15.08
C ASN A 325 24.38 -1.27 -13.59
N VAL A 326 23.36 -1.84 -12.97
CA VAL A 326 23.08 -1.81 -11.53
C VAL A 326 23.04 -3.25 -11.05
N ALA A 327 23.76 -3.53 -9.97
CA ALA A 327 23.69 -4.83 -9.31
C ALA A 327 22.37 -4.95 -8.55
N LEU A 328 21.49 -5.85 -9.00
CA LEU A 328 20.27 -6.22 -8.30
C LEU A 328 20.52 -7.45 -7.44
N LYS A 329 20.16 -7.36 -6.17
CA LYS A 329 20.08 -8.51 -5.27
C LYS A 329 18.63 -8.89 -5.05
N VAL A 330 18.34 -10.18 -5.17
CA VAL A 330 17.02 -10.75 -4.97
C VAL A 330 17.11 -11.77 -3.86
N GLU A 331 16.51 -11.46 -2.71
CA GLU A 331 16.32 -12.42 -1.62
C GLU A 331 14.97 -13.12 -1.77
N VAL A 332 14.99 -14.44 -1.75
CA VAL A 332 13.78 -15.28 -1.73
C VAL A 332 13.64 -15.88 -0.35
N VAL A 333 12.67 -15.39 0.43
CA VAL A 333 12.33 -15.93 1.74
C VAL A 333 11.16 -16.91 1.62
N LYS A 334 11.41 -18.18 1.94
CA LYS A 334 10.41 -19.25 1.90
C LYS A 334 9.51 -19.23 3.13
N SER A 335 8.36 -19.89 3.01
CA SER A 335 7.34 -19.94 4.09
C SER A 335 7.84 -20.52 5.42
N HIS A 336 8.87 -21.37 5.38
CA HIS A 336 9.51 -21.96 6.56
C HIS A 336 10.73 -21.15 7.05
N GLY A 337 10.92 -19.94 6.55
CA GLY A 337 11.95 -18.99 6.98
C GLY A 337 13.35 -19.21 6.39
N ALA A 338 13.56 -20.16 5.48
CA ALA A 338 14.83 -20.24 4.76
C ALA A 338 14.87 -19.16 3.69
N SER A 339 15.98 -18.43 3.61
CA SER A 339 16.23 -17.48 2.54
C SER A 339 17.34 -17.93 1.62
N ALA A 340 17.24 -17.53 0.35
CA ALA A 340 18.28 -17.67 -0.65
C ALA A 340 18.46 -16.32 -1.35
N VAL A 341 19.70 -15.85 -1.43
CA VAL A 341 20.04 -14.56 -2.05
C VAL A 341 20.71 -14.82 -3.38
N TYR A 342 20.25 -14.11 -4.39
CA TYR A 342 20.77 -14.17 -5.74
C TYR A 342 21.18 -12.77 -6.19
N SER A 343 22.16 -12.68 -7.09
CA SER A 343 22.65 -11.40 -7.61
C SER A 343 22.73 -11.42 -9.13
N VAL A 344 22.36 -10.31 -9.75
CA VAL A 344 22.45 -10.13 -11.20
C VAL A 344 22.70 -8.66 -11.53
N ASP A 345 23.62 -8.40 -12.44
CA ASP A 345 23.82 -7.06 -12.99
C ASP A 345 22.81 -6.82 -14.12
N VAL A 346 22.02 -5.76 -14.00
CA VAL A 346 20.98 -5.38 -14.97
C VAL A 346 21.18 -3.94 -15.44
N PRO A 347 20.90 -3.61 -16.72
CA PRO A 347 20.88 -2.22 -17.17
C PRO A 347 19.91 -1.36 -16.35
N THR A 348 20.23 -0.07 -16.20
CA THR A 348 19.33 0.87 -15.50
C THR A 348 18.01 1.00 -16.27
N GLY A 349 16.88 0.84 -15.57
CA GLY A 349 15.55 0.88 -16.17
C GLY A 349 14.98 -0.50 -16.56
N THR A 350 15.72 -1.59 -16.35
CA THR A 350 15.23 -2.96 -16.52
C THR A 350 14.10 -3.26 -15.53
N SER A 351 13.03 -3.91 -16.01
CA SER A 351 11.90 -4.31 -15.15
C SER A 351 12.31 -5.44 -14.20
N LEU A 352 11.60 -5.60 -13.08
CA LEU A 352 11.88 -6.71 -12.16
C LEU A 352 11.71 -8.07 -12.85
N VAL A 353 10.71 -8.23 -13.72
CA VAL A 353 10.49 -9.49 -14.45
C VAL A 353 11.69 -9.83 -15.32
N ASP A 354 12.18 -8.88 -16.12
CA ASP A 354 13.36 -9.10 -16.96
C ASP A 354 14.61 -9.41 -16.13
N ALA A 355 14.74 -8.77 -14.97
CA ALA A 355 15.82 -9.05 -14.04
C ALA A 355 15.74 -10.48 -13.48
N LEU A 356 14.54 -10.97 -13.12
CA LEU A 356 14.34 -12.36 -12.70
C LEU A 356 14.59 -13.35 -13.85
N GLU A 357 14.21 -13.02 -15.08
CA GLU A 357 14.50 -13.84 -16.26
C GLU A 357 16.01 -13.95 -16.53
N LEU A 358 16.74 -12.85 -16.37
CA LEU A 358 18.19 -12.85 -16.46
C LEU A 358 18.82 -13.66 -15.31
N LEU A 359 18.27 -13.52 -14.10
CA LEU A 359 18.70 -14.26 -12.92
C LEU A 359 18.55 -15.77 -13.11
N GLN A 360 17.41 -16.23 -13.63
CA GLN A 360 17.14 -17.64 -13.93
C GLN A 360 18.03 -18.20 -15.04
N LYS A 361 18.39 -17.38 -16.03
CA LYS A 361 19.35 -17.79 -17.07
C LYS A 361 20.77 -17.96 -16.52
N ASN A 362 21.15 -17.11 -15.56
CA ASN A 362 22.52 -17.05 -15.03
C ASN A 362 22.75 -17.93 -13.80
N ASN A 363 21.69 -18.34 -13.09
CA ASN A 363 21.78 -19.13 -11.87
C ASN A 363 20.91 -20.38 -11.97
N ILE A 364 21.54 -21.56 -11.96
CA ILE A 364 20.85 -22.86 -12.04
C ILE A 364 19.90 -23.08 -10.85
N ASP A 365 20.23 -22.51 -9.69
CA ASP A 365 19.49 -22.68 -8.44
C ASP A 365 18.37 -21.66 -8.25
N PHE A 366 18.17 -20.73 -9.20
CA PHE A 366 17.05 -19.79 -9.19
C PHE A 366 16.05 -20.17 -10.28
N THR A 367 14.82 -20.42 -9.87
CA THR A 367 13.70 -20.65 -10.81
C THR A 367 12.49 -19.86 -10.38
N PHE A 368 11.73 -19.36 -11.34
CA PHE A 368 10.43 -18.77 -11.09
C PHE A 368 9.46 -19.06 -12.23
N GLU A 369 8.18 -19.13 -11.90
CA GLU A 369 7.10 -19.23 -12.87
C GLU A 369 6.17 -18.02 -12.69
N LYS A 370 5.57 -17.61 -13.81
CA LYS A 370 4.58 -16.54 -13.88
C LYS A 370 3.29 -17.08 -14.48
N GLU A 371 2.17 -16.62 -13.95
CA GLU A 371 0.84 -16.82 -14.50
C GLU A 371 0.37 -15.52 -15.17
N THR A 372 -0.46 -15.63 -16.21
CA THR A 372 -1.06 -14.47 -16.85
C THR A 372 -2.18 -13.92 -15.97
N SER A 373 -2.29 -12.60 -15.89
CA SER A 373 -3.40 -11.93 -15.20
C SER A 373 -3.76 -10.64 -15.93
N LEU A 374 -4.93 -10.07 -15.61
CA LEU A 374 -5.35 -8.78 -16.15
C LEU A 374 -4.39 -7.63 -15.75
N TRP A 375 -3.62 -7.78 -14.68
CA TRP A 375 -2.59 -6.83 -14.24
C TRP A 375 -1.21 -7.10 -14.86
N GLY A 376 -1.09 -8.11 -15.72
CA GLY A 376 0.18 -8.58 -16.29
C GLY A 376 0.71 -9.85 -15.59
N PRO A 377 2.02 -10.13 -15.70
CA PRO A 377 2.65 -11.31 -15.09
C PRO A 377 2.45 -11.36 -13.57
N PHE A 378 1.82 -12.43 -13.09
CA PHE A 378 1.66 -12.72 -11.66
C PHE A 378 2.66 -13.78 -11.22
N LEU A 379 3.46 -13.48 -10.20
CA LEU A 379 4.49 -14.39 -9.69
C LEU A 379 3.83 -15.57 -8.96
N SER A 380 3.91 -16.77 -9.54
CA SER A 380 3.17 -17.95 -9.06
C SER A 380 4.07 -18.99 -8.39
N VAL A 381 5.30 -19.17 -8.86
CA VAL A 381 6.26 -20.12 -8.28
C VAL A 381 7.62 -19.45 -8.15
N VAL A 382 8.30 -19.67 -7.03
CA VAL A 382 9.73 -19.34 -6.87
C VAL A 382 10.43 -20.52 -6.23
N ASN A 383 11.52 -20.98 -6.82
CA ASN A 383 12.35 -22.10 -6.35
C ASN A 383 11.53 -23.37 -6.04
N GLY A 384 10.58 -23.69 -6.92
CA GLY A 384 9.67 -24.83 -6.81
C GLY A 384 8.52 -24.65 -5.80
N GLU A 385 8.48 -23.56 -5.03
CA GLU A 385 7.38 -23.27 -4.10
C GLU A 385 6.26 -22.48 -4.79
N ARG A 386 5.10 -23.13 -4.91
CA ARG A 386 3.91 -22.59 -5.57
C ARG A 386 3.03 -21.80 -4.59
N ALA A 387 2.72 -20.56 -4.95
CA ALA A 387 1.64 -19.79 -4.38
C ALA A 387 0.30 -20.50 -4.66
N ARG A 388 -0.51 -20.72 -3.63
CA ARG A 388 -1.80 -21.39 -3.75
C ARG A 388 -2.88 -20.50 -3.16
N GLN A 389 -3.82 -20.09 -4.00
CA GLN A 389 -4.96 -19.28 -3.58
C GLN A 389 -5.82 -20.00 -2.54
N THR A 390 -6.01 -21.32 -2.68
CA THR A 390 -6.72 -22.17 -1.70
C THR A 390 -6.09 -22.09 -0.31
N ASP A 391 -4.77 -21.97 -0.26
CA ASP A 391 -3.97 -21.94 0.98
C ASP A 391 -3.72 -20.51 1.45
N ARG A 392 -4.21 -19.50 0.72
CA ARG A 392 -3.93 -18.07 0.92
C ARG A 392 -2.44 -17.74 0.98
N ARG A 393 -1.65 -18.38 0.13
CA ARG A 393 -0.23 -18.09 -0.02
C ARG A 393 0.02 -17.38 -1.34
N TYR A 394 0.71 -16.26 -1.27
CA TYR A 394 1.20 -15.49 -2.41
C TYR A 394 2.65 -15.07 -2.16
N TRP A 395 3.35 -14.71 -3.22
CA TRP A 395 4.68 -14.12 -3.13
C TRP A 395 4.54 -12.61 -2.94
N GLN A 396 5.02 -12.09 -1.81
CA GLN A 396 5.08 -10.66 -1.55
C GLN A 396 6.40 -10.10 -2.10
N LEU A 397 6.32 -8.98 -2.82
CA LEU A 397 7.48 -8.23 -3.28
C LEU A 397 7.74 -7.07 -2.32
N SER A 398 8.96 -6.95 -1.82
CA SER A 398 9.40 -5.89 -0.91
C SER A 398 10.75 -5.32 -1.36
N SER A 399 11.06 -4.11 -0.91
CA SER A 399 12.35 -3.44 -1.15
C SER A 399 12.73 -2.74 0.14
N ASP A 400 13.77 -3.22 0.82
CA ASP A 400 14.24 -2.69 2.10
C ASP A 400 15.63 -2.06 1.98
N ALA A 401 15.89 -1.00 2.76
CA ALA A 401 17.27 -0.60 3.03
C ALA A 401 17.47 0.12 4.37
N VAL A 402 18.68 -0.08 4.93
CA VAL A 402 19.32 0.48 6.15
C VAL A 402 19.46 -0.48 7.35
N GLY A 403 19.03 -1.73 7.26
CA GLY A 403 19.48 -2.82 8.14
C GLY A 403 19.03 -2.75 9.61
N LYS A 404 18.60 -1.60 10.14
CA LYS A 404 18.07 -1.46 11.52
C LYS A 404 16.69 -2.07 11.65
N SER A 405 15.78 -1.73 10.74
CA SER A 405 14.46 -2.35 10.69
C SER A 405 14.54 -3.79 10.22
N THR A 406 15.49 -4.12 9.35
CA THR A 406 15.87 -5.50 9.04
C THR A 406 16.33 -6.24 10.30
N PHE A 407 17.27 -5.69 11.08
CA PHE A 407 17.75 -6.32 12.31
C PHE A 407 16.63 -6.45 13.37
N ALA A 408 15.74 -5.46 13.47
CA ALA A 408 14.58 -5.50 14.35
C ALA A 408 13.60 -6.63 13.96
N GLN A 409 13.30 -6.78 12.67
CA GLN A 409 12.52 -7.89 12.15
C GLN A 409 13.21 -9.23 12.43
N LEU A 410 14.52 -9.31 12.17
CA LEU A 410 15.30 -10.52 12.40
C LEU A 410 15.32 -10.90 13.90
N LEU A 411 15.48 -9.93 14.81
CA LEU A 411 15.37 -10.16 16.26
C LEU A 411 13.99 -10.71 16.65
N GLN A 412 12.91 -10.23 16.00
CA GLN A 412 11.56 -10.72 16.25
C GLN A 412 11.40 -12.21 15.92
N PHE A 413 12.18 -12.75 14.98
CA PHE A 413 12.19 -14.17 14.63
C PHE A 413 13.15 -15.02 15.50
N ALA A 414 14.11 -14.40 16.18
CA ALA A 414 15.15 -15.11 16.93
C ALA A 414 14.70 -15.70 18.28
N GLY A 415 13.53 -15.26 18.79
CA GLY A 415 12.94 -15.75 20.04
C GLY A 415 11.42 -15.53 20.09
N GLN A 416 10.67 -16.57 20.47
CA GLN A 416 9.20 -16.48 20.63
C GLN A 416 8.78 -15.57 21.80
N ASP A 417 9.68 -15.40 22.77
CA ASP A 417 9.48 -14.60 23.99
C ASP A 417 10.00 -13.16 23.85
N TRP A 418 10.27 -12.71 22.63
CA TRP A 418 10.76 -11.35 22.36
C TRP A 418 9.68 -10.52 21.66
N GLU A 419 9.54 -9.26 22.08
CA GLU A 419 8.71 -8.24 21.43
C GLU A 419 9.60 -7.13 20.91
N VAL A 420 9.63 -6.95 19.59
CA VAL A 420 10.38 -5.87 18.95
C VAL A 420 9.42 -4.78 18.52
N VAL A 421 9.61 -3.59 19.07
CA VAL A 421 8.75 -2.43 18.86
C VAL A 421 9.42 -1.48 17.86
N PRO A 422 8.86 -1.34 16.64
CA PRO A 422 9.46 -0.51 15.61
C PRO A 422 9.26 0.99 15.86
N GLU A 423 10.09 1.79 15.19
CA GLU A 423 10.01 3.24 15.15
C GLU A 423 8.69 3.69 14.50
N PRO A 424 7.93 4.60 15.13
CA PRO A 424 6.63 5.02 14.61
C PRO A 424 6.77 6.05 13.47
N VAL A 425 7.58 5.75 12.45
CA VAL A 425 7.87 6.65 11.32
C VAL A 425 6.58 7.11 10.64
N GLY A 426 5.60 6.21 10.48
CA GLY A 426 4.29 6.55 9.91
C GLY A 426 3.56 7.66 10.67
N LYS A 427 3.73 7.74 12.00
CA LYS A 427 3.14 8.83 12.82
C LYS A 427 3.83 10.17 12.61
N TRP A 428 5.06 10.19 12.09
CA TRP A 428 5.80 11.43 11.80
C TRP A 428 5.56 11.90 10.38
N GLN A 429 5.37 10.95 9.48
CA GLN A 429 4.92 11.21 8.12
C GLN A 429 3.46 11.68 8.09
N SER A 430 2.69 11.41 9.15
CA SER A 430 1.26 11.70 9.27
C SER A 430 0.90 12.27 10.64
N ILE A 431 1.16 13.57 10.86
CA ILE A 431 0.66 14.29 12.04
C ILE A 431 -0.84 14.51 11.90
N GLU A 432 -1.64 14.08 12.86
CA GLU A 432 -3.10 14.26 12.87
C GLU A 432 -3.49 15.35 13.88
N SER A 433 -4.46 16.20 13.51
CA SER A 433 -5.18 17.05 14.47
C SER A 433 -6.36 16.27 15.05
N GLY A 434 -6.88 16.64 16.22
CA GLY A 434 -7.97 15.94 16.93
C GLY A 434 -9.30 15.77 16.17
N SER A 435 -9.36 16.17 14.89
CA SER A 435 -10.42 15.89 13.92
C SER A 435 -10.07 14.76 12.92
N SER A 436 -9.07 13.94 13.20
CA SER A 436 -8.61 12.82 12.35
C SER A 436 -8.12 13.23 10.95
N GLN A 437 -7.86 14.52 10.73
CA GLN A 437 -7.29 15.05 9.49
C GLN A 437 -5.76 15.12 9.62
N LYS A 438 -5.05 14.51 8.66
CA LYS A 438 -3.59 14.63 8.56
C LYS A 438 -3.22 16.07 8.23
N VAL A 439 -2.52 16.72 9.17
CA VAL A 439 -2.06 18.10 9.12
C VAL A 439 -0.80 18.23 8.29
N SER A 440 0.18 17.33 8.46
CA SER A 440 1.48 17.44 7.77
C SER A 440 2.38 16.20 7.85
N ASN A 441 3.39 16.16 6.97
CA ASN A 441 4.55 15.26 7.06
C ASN A 441 5.69 15.99 7.78
N LEU A 442 5.76 15.82 9.10
CA LEU A 442 6.74 16.54 9.92
C LEU A 442 8.18 16.03 9.70
N LEU A 443 8.35 14.80 9.23
CA LEU A 443 9.66 14.25 8.86
C LEU A 443 10.20 14.97 7.62
N ASP A 444 9.39 15.12 6.58
CA ASP A 444 9.72 15.85 5.36
C ASP A 444 10.00 17.33 5.66
N MET A 445 9.11 17.97 6.45
CA MET A 445 9.28 19.37 6.86
C MET A 445 10.60 19.61 7.62
N MET A 446 11.03 18.64 8.45
CA MET A 446 12.30 18.72 9.15
C MET A 446 13.49 18.66 8.19
N TYR A 447 13.45 17.83 7.15
CA TYR A 447 14.54 17.79 6.16
C TYR A 447 14.51 18.97 5.18
N GLN A 448 13.33 19.54 4.89
CA GLN A 448 13.19 20.70 4.00
C GLN A 448 13.60 22.03 4.67
N ASP A 449 13.17 22.25 5.91
CA ASP A 449 13.55 23.43 6.71
C ASP A 449 13.87 23.02 8.15
N PRO A 450 15.10 22.51 8.38
CA PRO A 450 15.55 22.11 9.71
C PRO A 450 15.48 23.26 10.71
N GLN A 451 15.75 24.49 10.29
CA GLN A 451 15.81 25.65 11.19
C GLN A 451 14.44 25.94 11.80
N ARG A 452 13.36 25.75 11.04
CA ARG A 452 11.99 25.94 11.54
C ARG A 452 11.43 24.71 12.26
N TRP A 453 11.76 23.50 11.78
CA TRP A 453 11.01 22.29 12.16
C TRP A 453 11.76 21.34 13.09
N SER A 454 13.05 21.55 13.35
CA SER A 454 13.83 20.66 14.23
C SER A 454 13.22 20.51 15.61
N TYR A 455 12.98 21.61 16.33
CA TYR A 455 12.40 21.53 17.67
C TYR A 455 11.04 20.81 17.68
N THR A 456 10.20 21.08 16.67
CA THR A 456 8.87 20.48 16.53
C THR A 456 8.98 18.97 16.27
N PHE A 457 9.83 18.57 15.32
CA PHE A 457 10.06 17.17 14.97
C PHE A 457 10.66 16.38 16.14
N GLN A 458 11.71 16.91 16.80
CA GLN A 458 12.34 16.23 17.93
C GLN A 458 11.38 16.05 19.11
N THR A 459 10.49 17.04 19.34
CA THR A 459 9.46 16.94 20.37
C THR A 459 8.43 15.87 20.02
N ASN A 460 7.91 15.88 18.79
CA ASN A 460 6.93 14.90 18.33
C ASN A 460 7.50 13.47 18.29
N SER A 461 8.73 13.31 17.79
CA SER A 461 9.43 12.02 17.73
C SER A 461 9.57 11.42 19.13
N CYS A 462 10.09 12.19 20.09
CA CYS A 462 10.22 11.76 21.47
C CYS A 462 8.88 11.44 22.13
N MET A 463 7.86 12.30 21.96
CA MET A 463 6.51 12.05 22.50
C MET A 463 5.89 10.77 21.93
N SER A 464 6.04 10.53 20.63
CA SER A 464 5.49 9.35 19.98
C SER A 464 6.16 8.07 20.48
N ARG A 465 7.49 8.08 20.68
CA ARG A 465 8.23 6.95 21.27
C ARG A 465 7.82 6.72 22.71
N MET A 466 7.72 7.78 23.51
CA MET A 466 7.31 7.67 24.90
C MET A 466 5.92 7.05 25.03
N ARG A 467 4.95 7.48 24.20
CA ARG A 467 3.63 6.84 24.14
C ARG A 467 3.70 5.36 23.81
N THR A 468 4.55 4.99 22.84
CA THR A 468 4.74 3.59 22.44
C THR A 468 5.40 2.76 23.56
N GLN A 469 6.41 3.29 24.25
CA GLN A 469 7.08 2.62 25.37
C GLN A 469 6.15 2.42 26.58
N LEU A 470 5.20 3.34 26.79
CA LEU A 470 4.23 3.25 27.88
C LEU A 470 3.04 2.33 27.56
N GLN A 471 2.94 1.77 26.35
CA GLN A 471 1.88 0.80 26.05
C GLN A 471 2.13 -0.52 26.79
N PRO A 472 1.07 -1.19 27.27
CA PRO A 472 1.23 -2.47 27.93
C PRO A 472 1.81 -3.52 26.96
N PRO A 473 2.71 -4.40 27.42
CA PRO A 473 3.24 -5.47 26.59
C PRO A 473 2.12 -6.40 26.08
N PRO A 474 2.28 -7.00 24.89
CA PRO A 474 1.26 -7.89 24.35
C PRO A 474 1.08 -9.14 25.21
N ALA A 475 -0.16 -9.66 25.23
CA ALA A 475 -0.53 -10.80 26.08
C ALA A 475 0.31 -12.06 25.83
N ARG A 476 0.90 -12.22 24.63
CA ARG A 476 1.84 -13.30 24.32
C ARG A 476 3.10 -13.24 25.18
N LEU A 477 3.64 -12.03 25.35
CA LEU A 477 4.88 -11.78 26.08
C LEU A 477 4.66 -11.99 27.59
N LEU A 478 3.49 -11.60 28.08
CA LEU A 478 3.08 -11.80 29.47
C LEU A 478 2.80 -13.27 29.83
N ARG A 479 2.65 -14.14 28.83
CA ARG A 479 2.36 -15.57 28.98
C ARG A 479 3.54 -16.46 28.56
N ALA A 480 4.66 -15.87 28.20
CA ALA A 480 5.87 -16.59 27.85
C ALA A 480 6.38 -17.39 29.06
N GLU A 481 6.88 -18.60 28.81
CA GLU A 481 7.54 -19.42 29.85
C GLU A 481 8.96 -18.91 30.15
N GLY A 482 9.61 -18.26 29.16
CA GLY A 482 10.92 -17.62 29.30
C GLY A 482 10.88 -16.21 29.92
N VAL A 483 12.05 -15.59 30.08
CA VAL A 483 12.15 -14.19 30.50
C VAL A 483 11.66 -13.30 29.35
N PRO A 484 10.59 -12.52 29.53
CA PRO A 484 10.06 -11.67 28.48
C PRO A 484 11.05 -10.55 28.15
N VAL A 485 11.41 -10.41 26.88
CA VAL A 485 12.32 -9.35 26.41
C VAL A 485 11.56 -8.38 25.52
N GLN A 486 11.68 -7.08 25.80
CA GLN A 486 11.15 -6.03 24.94
C GLN A 486 12.29 -5.19 24.36
N VAL A 487 12.35 -5.10 23.03
CA VAL A 487 13.37 -4.36 22.30
C VAL A 487 12.69 -3.21 21.58
N PHE A 488 13.20 -1.99 21.76
CA PHE A 488 12.74 -0.83 21.00
C PHE A 488 13.78 -0.47 19.95
N GLU A 489 13.37 -0.25 18.70
CA GLU A 489 14.29 0.17 17.63
C GLU A 489 15.10 1.43 18.01
N ARG A 490 14.51 2.34 18.79
CA ARG A 490 15.22 3.46 19.44
C ARG A 490 14.58 3.83 20.77
N SER A 491 15.38 4.41 21.65
CA SER A 491 14.94 4.89 22.97
C SER A 491 14.67 6.39 23.00
N VAL A 492 13.83 6.83 23.93
CA VAL A 492 13.63 8.26 24.24
C VAL A 492 14.94 8.98 24.61
N TYR A 493 15.91 8.26 25.17
CA TYR A 493 17.24 8.80 25.47
C TYR A 493 18.02 9.17 24.22
N SER A 494 17.90 8.39 23.14
CA SER A 494 18.51 8.74 21.86
C SER A 494 17.95 10.03 21.26
N ASP A 495 16.67 10.35 21.53
CA ASP A 495 16.08 11.61 21.07
C ASP A 495 16.79 12.81 21.71
N ARG A 496 17.10 12.73 23.02
CA ARG A 496 17.83 13.80 23.72
C ARG A 496 19.32 13.83 23.42
N TYR A 497 20.01 12.71 23.60
CA TYR A 497 21.49 12.67 23.62
C TYR A 497 22.13 12.50 22.25
N VAL A 498 21.33 12.23 21.21
CA VAL A 498 21.80 12.17 19.83
C VAL A 498 21.07 13.20 18.98
N PHE A 499 19.77 13.02 18.74
CA PHE A 499 19.09 13.75 17.68
C PHE A 499 18.84 15.23 18.03
N ALA A 500 18.22 15.52 19.18
CA ALA A 500 17.96 16.89 19.61
C ALA A 500 19.25 17.64 19.95
N LEU A 501 20.23 16.97 20.59
CA LEU A 501 21.56 17.54 20.82
C LEU A 501 22.25 17.91 19.49
N ASN A 502 22.19 17.03 18.48
CA ASN A 502 22.75 17.32 17.16
C ASN A 502 22.08 18.54 16.52
N MET A 503 20.75 18.65 16.59
CA MET A 503 20.04 19.81 16.04
C MET A 503 20.36 21.11 16.80
N PHE A 504 20.61 21.04 18.10
CA PHE A 504 21.09 22.18 18.89
C PHE A 504 22.52 22.60 18.48
N GLU A 505 23.45 21.65 18.36
CA GLU A 505 24.82 21.94 17.90
C GLU A 505 24.87 22.47 16.46
N LEU A 506 23.91 22.06 15.62
CA LEU A 506 23.72 22.60 14.27
C LEU A 506 23.06 23.98 14.23
N GLY A 507 22.63 24.53 15.37
CA GLY A 507 21.95 25.83 15.46
C GLY A 507 20.50 25.81 14.96
N CYS A 508 19.93 24.63 14.69
CA CYS A 508 18.53 24.46 14.27
C CYS A 508 17.55 24.41 15.46
N ILE A 509 18.07 24.22 16.67
CA ILE A 509 17.36 24.42 17.94
C ILE A 509 18.16 25.50 18.69
N ASN A 510 17.50 26.56 19.14
CA ASN A 510 18.20 27.63 19.86
C ASN A 510 18.35 27.31 21.36
N SER A 511 19.11 28.13 22.10
CA SER A 511 19.38 27.91 23.53
C SER A 511 18.13 27.89 24.42
N THR A 512 17.10 28.66 24.06
CA THR A 512 15.83 28.71 24.82
C THR A 512 15.03 27.44 24.56
N GLU A 513 14.86 27.07 23.29
CA GLU A 513 14.21 25.83 22.90
C GLU A 513 14.92 24.60 23.48
N TRP A 514 16.25 24.59 23.47
CA TRP A 514 17.03 23.51 24.07
C TRP A 514 16.87 23.41 25.57
N ALA A 515 16.80 24.53 26.30
CA ALA A 515 16.51 24.53 27.73
C ALA A 515 15.12 23.95 28.01
N VAL A 516 14.10 24.36 27.25
CA VAL A 516 12.73 23.83 27.36
C VAL A 516 12.68 22.34 27.02
N TYR A 517 13.35 21.91 25.93
CA TYR A 517 13.42 20.50 25.54
C TYR A 517 13.96 19.61 26.65
N GLN A 518 15.07 20.04 27.25
CA GLN A 518 15.72 19.31 28.33
C GLN A 518 14.84 19.24 29.58
N ASP A 519 14.17 20.32 29.93
CA ASP A 519 13.32 20.40 31.12
C ASP A 519 12.13 19.43 31.02
N TRP A 520 11.32 19.52 29.95
CA TRP A 520 10.16 18.63 29.81
C TRP A 520 10.60 17.18 29.62
N HIS A 521 11.70 16.92 28.90
CA HIS A 521 12.20 15.56 28.74
C HIS A 521 12.65 14.99 30.09
N SER A 522 13.39 15.77 30.89
CA SER A 522 13.78 15.37 32.25
C SER A 522 12.56 15.04 33.09
N PHE A 523 11.59 15.94 33.12
CA PHE A 523 10.34 15.77 33.85
C PHE A 523 9.63 14.47 33.48
N LEU A 524 9.39 14.21 32.19
CA LEU A 524 8.62 13.02 31.78
C LEU A 524 9.36 11.72 32.09
N VAL A 525 10.67 11.66 31.84
CA VAL A 525 11.47 10.47 32.18
C VAL A 525 11.47 10.21 33.69
N GLU A 526 11.56 11.26 34.52
CA GLU A 526 11.45 11.13 35.97
C GLU A 526 10.07 10.67 36.43
N GLN A 527 8.99 11.19 35.82
CA GLN A 527 7.61 10.79 36.16
C GLN A 527 7.30 9.34 35.78
N PHE A 528 7.70 8.91 34.58
CA PHE A 528 7.42 7.54 34.13
C PHE A 528 8.42 6.52 34.68
N GLY A 529 9.58 6.98 35.15
CA GLY A 529 10.54 6.22 35.94
C GLY A 529 10.88 4.87 35.30
N ARG A 530 10.61 3.78 36.04
CA ARG A 530 10.93 2.40 35.62
C ARG A 530 10.30 1.98 34.28
N GLN A 531 9.21 2.60 33.84
CA GLN A 531 8.51 2.19 32.61
C GLN A 531 9.27 2.58 31.34
N VAL A 532 10.19 3.54 31.42
CA VAL A 532 11.02 4.01 30.29
C VAL A 532 12.50 3.82 30.58
N GLU A 533 12.84 3.02 31.59
CA GLU A 533 14.21 2.71 31.97
C GLU A 533 14.81 1.67 30.99
N LEU A 534 16.09 1.80 30.66
CA LEU A 534 16.78 0.84 29.80
C LEU A 534 17.63 -0.10 30.65
N GLU A 535 17.49 -1.39 30.42
CA GLU A 535 18.35 -2.43 31.01
C GLU A 535 19.65 -2.61 30.22
N GLY A 536 19.61 -2.38 28.90
CA GLY A 536 20.77 -2.45 28.01
C GLY A 536 20.55 -1.69 26.71
N ILE A 537 21.65 -1.42 25.99
CA ILE A 537 21.63 -0.77 24.66
C ILE A 537 22.37 -1.65 23.67
N ILE A 538 21.73 -1.97 22.54
CA ILE A 538 22.37 -2.61 21.39
C ILE A 538 22.71 -1.52 20.37
N TYR A 539 24.01 -1.32 20.11
CA TYR A 539 24.50 -0.34 19.16
C TYR A 539 25.00 -1.01 17.88
N LEU A 540 24.22 -0.90 16.81
CA LEU A 540 24.61 -1.29 15.46
C LEU A 540 25.55 -0.23 14.87
N ARG A 541 26.86 -0.44 15.02
CA ARG A 541 27.90 0.50 14.63
C ARG A 541 28.30 0.28 13.18
N ALA A 542 28.16 1.31 12.34
CA ALA A 542 28.60 1.29 10.94
C ALA A 542 29.18 2.66 10.55
N PRO A 543 30.15 2.71 9.60
CA PRO A 543 30.68 3.96 9.09
C PRO A 543 29.59 4.83 8.43
N PRO A 544 29.69 6.17 8.49
CA PRO A 544 28.77 7.09 7.82
C PRO A 544 28.60 6.83 6.33
N GLN A 545 29.67 6.44 5.63
CA GLN A 545 29.65 6.09 4.21
C GLN A 545 28.75 4.90 3.93
N LYS A 546 28.85 3.85 4.76
CA LYS A 546 27.98 2.66 4.67
C LYS A 546 26.53 3.00 4.98
N CYS A 547 26.30 3.90 5.95
CA CYS A 547 24.96 4.41 6.24
C CYS A 547 24.38 5.22 5.07
N MET A 548 25.21 5.99 4.36
CA MET A 548 24.81 6.76 3.17
C MET A 548 24.44 5.86 2.00
N GLU A 549 25.27 4.86 1.69
CA GLU A 549 24.98 3.84 0.67
C GLU A 549 23.61 3.20 0.93
N ARG A 550 23.38 2.76 2.17
CA ARG A 550 22.12 2.16 2.59
C ARG A 550 20.94 3.15 2.52
N LEU A 551 21.14 4.42 2.90
CA LEU A 551 20.09 5.44 2.80
C LEU A 551 19.69 5.69 1.34
N GLY A 552 20.67 5.70 0.42
CA GLY A 552 20.43 5.79 -1.02
C GLY A 552 19.62 4.61 -1.56
N GLN A 553 19.94 3.39 -1.12
CA GLN A 553 19.18 2.18 -1.46
C GLN A 553 17.73 2.23 -0.93
N ARG A 554 17.49 2.88 0.23
CA ARG A 554 16.15 2.97 0.86
C ARG A 554 15.18 3.81 0.05
N GLY A 555 15.68 4.82 -0.66
CA GLY A 555 14.89 5.62 -1.60
C GLY A 555 13.73 6.44 -0.99
N ARG A 556 13.69 6.66 0.34
CA ARG A 556 12.68 7.55 0.96
C ARG A 556 12.80 8.95 0.40
N VAL A 557 11.69 9.51 -0.06
CA VAL A 557 11.65 10.80 -0.75
C VAL A 557 12.15 11.93 0.16
N GLU A 558 11.79 11.89 1.45
CA GLU A 558 12.17 12.88 2.46
C GLU A 558 13.69 12.93 2.71
N GLU A 559 14.40 11.83 2.45
CA GLU A 559 15.80 11.66 2.81
C GLU A 559 16.74 11.92 1.64
N LYS A 560 16.22 12.21 0.44
CA LYS A 560 17.01 12.51 -0.77
C LYS A 560 17.97 13.69 -0.59
N GLY A 561 17.67 14.61 0.33
CA GLY A 561 18.51 15.77 0.64
C GLY A 561 19.62 15.53 1.67
N VAL A 562 19.64 14.36 2.32
CA VAL A 562 20.59 14.07 3.41
C VAL A 562 22.03 14.02 2.88
N GLN A 563 22.93 14.73 3.56
CA GLN A 563 24.36 14.81 3.20
C GLN A 563 25.23 13.95 4.11
N LEU A 564 26.41 13.56 3.62
CA LEU A 564 27.33 12.70 4.37
C LEU A 564 27.78 13.36 5.67
N ASP A 565 28.10 14.66 5.63
CA ASP A 565 28.47 15.47 6.80
C ASP A 565 27.44 15.40 7.92
N TYR A 566 26.14 15.31 7.58
CA TYR A 566 25.09 15.16 8.58
C TYR A 566 25.14 13.78 9.24
N LEU A 567 25.38 12.71 8.47
CA LEU A 567 25.56 11.36 8.99
C LEU A 567 26.83 11.23 9.83
N GLU A 568 27.92 11.92 9.47
CA GLU A 568 29.16 11.97 10.26
C GLU A 568 28.95 12.64 11.62
N LYS A 569 28.17 13.73 11.67
CA LYS A 569 27.79 14.37 12.93
C LYS A 569 26.94 13.46 13.80
N LEU A 570 25.93 12.81 13.22
CA LEU A 570 25.12 11.83 13.95
C LEU A 570 25.97 10.66 14.46
N HIS A 571 26.89 10.14 13.66
CA HIS A 571 27.82 9.09 14.07
C HIS A 571 28.66 9.55 15.27
N THR A 572 29.24 10.75 15.19
CA THR A 572 30.01 11.35 16.29
C THR A 572 29.20 11.44 17.59
N GLN A 573 27.92 11.80 17.52
CA GLN A 573 27.08 11.85 18.73
C GLN A 573 26.84 10.47 19.34
N HIS A 574 26.65 9.43 18.51
CA HIS A 574 26.54 8.06 19.00
C HIS A 574 27.85 7.57 19.64
N GLU A 575 29.00 7.85 19.01
CA GLU A 575 30.32 7.47 19.56
C GLU A 575 30.58 8.14 20.90
N ARG A 576 30.34 9.46 21.01
CA ARG A 576 30.50 10.20 22.27
C ARG A 576 29.62 9.66 23.39
N TRP A 577 28.40 9.25 23.07
CA TRP A 577 27.46 8.76 24.07
C TRP A 577 27.68 7.29 24.44
N LEU A 578 27.80 6.42 23.45
CA LEU A 578 27.75 4.98 23.64
C LEU A 578 29.12 4.35 23.85
N ILE A 579 30.17 4.90 23.21
CA ILE A 579 31.54 4.38 23.25
C ILE A 579 32.41 5.19 24.22
N ASP A 580 32.63 6.47 23.95
CA ASP A 580 33.57 7.31 24.70
C ASP A 580 33.04 7.73 26.08
N LYS A 581 31.72 7.64 26.28
CA LYS A 581 31.01 8.10 27.48
C LYS A 581 31.32 9.56 27.85
N SER A 582 31.59 10.40 26.84
CA SER A 582 31.94 11.82 27.01
C SER A 582 30.71 12.73 26.99
N THR A 583 29.58 12.28 26.47
CA THR A 583 28.31 13.02 26.50
C THR A 583 27.85 13.22 27.95
N LYS A 584 27.59 14.47 28.34
CA LYS A 584 27.10 14.80 29.67
C LYS A 584 25.67 14.27 29.87
N LEU A 585 25.54 13.25 30.72
CA LEU A 585 24.24 12.64 31.04
C LEU A 585 23.63 13.29 32.28
N HIS A 586 22.29 13.42 32.26
CA HIS A 586 21.53 14.01 33.36
C HIS A 586 20.84 12.96 34.25
N PHE A 587 20.96 11.69 33.89
CA PHE A 587 20.48 10.57 34.68
C PHE A 587 21.67 9.69 35.04
N GLU A 588 22.02 9.63 36.32
CA GLU A 588 23.18 8.86 36.79
C GLU A 588 23.11 7.39 36.36
N ARG A 589 21.91 6.81 36.36
CA ARG A 589 21.71 5.40 35.99
C ARG A 589 22.11 5.08 34.55
N LEU A 590 21.92 6.00 33.61
CA LEU A 590 22.34 5.81 32.21
C LEU A 590 23.85 5.66 32.05
N THR A 591 24.65 6.17 32.99
CA THR A 591 26.11 6.00 32.96
C THR A 591 26.51 4.53 33.19
N ARG A 592 25.63 3.73 33.79
CA ARG A 592 25.86 2.33 34.15
C ARG A 592 25.18 1.33 33.22
N VAL A 593 24.36 1.80 32.27
CA VAL A 593 23.66 0.91 31.34
C VAL A 593 24.68 0.25 30.40
N PRO A 594 24.71 -1.09 30.34
CA PRO A 594 25.64 -1.82 29.49
C PRO A 594 25.29 -1.62 28.01
N VAL A 595 26.33 -1.58 27.17
CA VAL A 595 26.20 -1.38 25.72
C VAL A 595 26.82 -2.56 24.99
N LEU A 596 26.01 -3.27 24.21
CA LEU A 596 26.48 -4.27 23.25
C LEU A 596 26.76 -3.56 21.92
N VAL A 597 28.00 -3.62 21.44
CA VAL A 597 28.37 -3.06 20.13
C VAL A 597 28.43 -4.18 19.11
N LEU A 598 27.63 -4.06 18.05
CA LEU A 598 27.63 -4.97 16.90
C LEU A 598 28.20 -4.24 15.68
N ASP A 599 29.14 -4.88 14.99
CA ASP A 599 29.81 -4.31 13.82
C ASP A 599 28.93 -4.43 12.57
N ALA A 600 27.98 -3.51 12.45
CA ALA A 600 27.05 -3.42 11.32
C ALA A 600 27.71 -2.87 10.04
N SER A 601 29.04 -2.71 9.99
CA SER A 601 29.78 -2.55 8.73
C SER A 601 29.82 -3.85 7.93
N LEU A 602 29.78 -5.00 8.63
CA LEU A 602 29.61 -6.31 8.04
C LEU A 602 28.19 -6.46 7.48
N GLU A 603 28.07 -7.20 6.37
CA GLU A 603 26.76 -7.56 5.84
C GLU A 603 26.19 -8.70 6.67
N PHE A 604 25.18 -8.42 7.49
CA PHE A 604 24.59 -9.39 8.41
C PHE A 604 23.22 -9.89 7.94
N GLU A 605 22.63 -9.25 6.93
CA GLU A 605 21.38 -9.69 6.30
C GLU A 605 21.64 -10.93 5.42
N GLU A 606 22.75 -10.92 4.67
CA GLU A 606 23.07 -11.96 3.68
C GLU A 606 24.11 -12.99 4.15
N ASP A 607 24.76 -12.77 5.30
CA ASP A 607 25.76 -13.69 5.87
C ASP A 607 25.21 -14.39 7.13
N PRO A 608 24.74 -15.65 7.01
CA PRO A 608 24.20 -16.43 8.11
C PRO A 608 25.16 -16.59 9.29
N LYS A 609 26.48 -16.51 9.06
CA LYS A 609 27.49 -16.62 10.12
C LYS A 609 27.57 -15.34 10.91
N VAL A 610 27.54 -14.18 10.25
CA VAL A 610 27.49 -12.87 10.91
C VAL A 610 26.17 -12.71 11.66
N TRP A 611 25.07 -13.12 11.05
CA TRP A 611 23.76 -13.18 11.70
C TRP A 611 23.76 -14.05 12.96
N ALA A 612 24.17 -15.32 12.84
CA ALA A 612 24.18 -16.24 13.97
C ALA A 612 25.10 -15.73 15.10
N LYS A 613 26.23 -15.10 14.72
CA LYS A 613 27.13 -14.42 15.67
C LYS A 613 26.42 -13.27 16.38
N PHE A 614 25.72 -12.39 15.66
CA PHE A 614 24.99 -11.28 16.27
C PHE A 614 23.89 -11.77 17.21
N ILE A 615 23.10 -12.77 16.82
CA ILE A 615 22.08 -13.34 17.69
C ILE A 615 22.67 -13.99 18.93
N THR A 616 23.78 -14.71 18.79
CA THR A 616 24.46 -15.28 19.95
C THR A 616 24.91 -14.17 20.90
N GLN A 617 25.55 -13.12 20.38
CA GLN A 617 25.98 -11.96 21.17
C GLN A 617 24.81 -11.25 21.86
N VAL A 618 23.66 -11.12 21.18
CA VAL A 618 22.44 -10.51 21.75
C VAL A 618 21.82 -11.41 22.83
N LYS A 619 21.76 -12.73 22.62
CA LYS A 619 21.26 -13.69 23.62
C LYS A 619 22.15 -13.71 24.86
N ASP A 620 23.46 -13.73 24.68
CA ASP A 620 24.44 -13.67 25.77
C ASP A 620 24.33 -12.34 26.52
N PHE A 621 24.15 -11.24 25.79
CA PHE A 621 23.93 -9.92 26.38
C PHE A 621 22.68 -9.89 27.25
N PHE A 622 21.53 -10.33 26.74
CA PHE A 622 20.28 -10.38 27.52
C PHE A 622 20.36 -11.35 28.71
N SER A 623 21.11 -12.44 28.59
CA SER A 623 21.29 -13.39 29.71
C SER A 623 22.18 -12.82 30.83
N GLY A 624 22.97 -11.78 30.53
CA GLY A 624 23.85 -11.09 31.47
C GLY A 624 23.28 -9.81 32.06
N LEU A 625 22.10 -9.36 31.61
CA LEU A 625 21.31 -8.28 32.24
C LEU A 625 20.52 -8.86 33.42
#